data_AF-A0A7K7GV18-F1
#
_entry.id   AF-A0A7K7GV18-F1
#
_cell.length_a   1.000
_cell.length_b   1.000
_cell.length_c   1.000
_cell.angle_alpha   90.00
_cell.angle_beta   90.00
_cell.angle_gamma   90.00
#
_symmetry.space_group_name_H-M   'P 1'
#
loop_
_entity.id
_entity.type
_entity.pdbx_description
1 polymer ?
#
loop_
_entity_poly.entity_id
_entity_poly.type
_entity_poly.pdbx_seq_one_letter_code
_entity_poly.pdbx_strand_id
1 'polypeptide(L)'
;MPCGQPDSGAAPARYVLGVDVGSTVVKCHVYDRAAAVRGSSCRKVESLSPRPGWVELDPEVLWNQFTGVVKEAVQSAGLHMRQIAGLGISTQRGTFITWHKRTGKPFHNFISWQDLRSTDLVNSWNKSLLLKVIHAVFTVLHFLTGNDRYLAPSFLTFSTHQTSMKLSWVFKNIHEAEEAAKKNNCCFGTVDTWLLYRLTKGSVYATDYSNASSTGIFEPFTKCWNPTLCNLLSIPISIYPPVKDTSFNFGSTDSEIFGVPIPIMALVADQQSAMFGECCFHPGDIKLTMGTGGFWNVNTGEHLFASQGSLYPLIGWKIGEEVVYLTEGSISNIGTAIKWALDIELFTDVNETAEMAQSISDSQGVCFIPGLQVSGDDPYLCASFTGLKPSTNRNHLVRAILESVAFRNKVLYDIIVKKVHIPLRTIRADGGVSNNSFIMQMTSDLINKKIEKPANVDMSSLGAAFLAGLASGFWTDKKQLKKLRRVEAVFEPQKDSEEYRPAMDAWLQAMKHSPHW
;
A
#
# COMPACT_ATOMS: atom_id res chain seq x y z
N MET A 1 -16.05 55.22 -27.74
CA MET A 1 -16.29 53.77 -27.60
C MET A 1 -15.01 53.14 -27.08
N PRO A 2 -14.96 52.59 -25.86
CA PRO A 2 -13.82 51.80 -25.44
C PRO A 2 -14.03 50.33 -25.86
N CYS A 3 -12.98 49.76 -26.44
CA CYS A 3 -12.89 48.36 -26.85
C CYS A 3 -13.19 47.41 -25.68
N GLY A 4 -14.07 46.43 -25.93
CA GLY A 4 -14.38 45.36 -25.00
C GLY A 4 -13.18 44.45 -24.75
N GLN A 5 -12.93 44.17 -23.47
CA GLN A 5 -12.17 42.99 -23.05
C GLN A 5 -12.99 41.75 -23.41
N PRO A 6 -12.36 40.68 -23.93
CA PRO A 6 -13.05 39.40 -24.02
C PRO A 6 -13.15 38.81 -22.60
N ASP A 7 -14.37 38.72 -22.09
CA ASP A 7 -14.74 37.85 -20.98
C ASP A 7 -14.26 36.41 -21.30
N SER A 8 -13.16 35.98 -20.69
CA SER A 8 -12.75 34.59 -20.68
C SER A 8 -13.64 33.83 -19.69
N GLY A 9 -14.85 33.50 -20.12
CA GLY A 9 -15.85 32.71 -19.40
C GLY A 9 -15.45 31.26 -19.13
N ALA A 10 -14.22 30.99 -18.69
CA ALA A 10 -13.84 29.71 -18.12
C ALA A 10 -14.50 29.60 -16.74
N ALA A 11 -15.55 28.78 -16.65
CA ALA A 11 -16.13 28.42 -15.35
C ALA A 11 -15.01 27.97 -14.40
N PRO A 12 -14.98 28.45 -13.15
CA PRO A 12 -13.89 28.15 -12.22
C PRO A 12 -13.72 26.63 -12.06
N ALA A 13 -12.48 26.17 -11.92
CA ALA A 13 -12.20 24.78 -11.66
C ALA A 13 -12.93 24.34 -10.38
N ARG A 14 -13.74 23.27 -10.49
CA ARG A 14 -14.78 22.91 -9.51
C ARG A 14 -14.61 21.51 -8.93
N TYR A 15 -13.69 20.72 -9.47
CA TYR A 15 -13.53 19.31 -9.10
C TYR A 15 -12.07 18.92 -9.02
N VAL A 16 -11.78 17.87 -8.26
CA VAL A 16 -10.45 17.25 -8.18
C VAL A 16 -10.57 15.78 -8.55
N LEU A 17 -9.59 15.27 -9.29
CA LEU A 17 -9.48 13.85 -9.62
C LEU A 17 -8.60 13.14 -8.61
N GLY A 18 -9.09 12.01 -8.10
CA GLY A 18 -8.27 11.03 -7.39
C GLY A 18 -8.21 9.73 -8.19
N VAL A 19 -7.03 9.36 -8.67
CA VAL A 19 -6.80 8.08 -9.36
C VAL A 19 -6.04 7.15 -8.43
N ASP A 20 -6.51 5.92 -8.29
CA ASP A 20 -5.86 4.86 -7.53
C ASP A 20 -5.52 3.69 -8.46
N VAL A 21 -4.22 3.48 -8.65
CA VAL A 21 -3.65 2.42 -9.48
C VAL A 21 -3.29 1.25 -8.58
N GLY A 22 -4.31 0.52 -8.13
CA GLY A 22 -4.16 -0.63 -7.25
C GLY A 22 -3.60 -1.87 -7.97
N SER A 23 -3.51 -2.99 -7.24
CA SER A 23 -3.00 -4.26 -7.79
C SER A 23 -4.04 -5.02 -8.61
N THR A 24 -5.33 -4.81 -8.34
CA THR A 24 -6.44 -5.54 -8.98
C THR A 24 -7.27 -4.65 -9.88
N VAL A 25 -7.35 -3.36 -9.57
CA VAL A 25 -8.20 -2.38 -10.25
C VAL A 25 -7.48 -1.05 -10.33
N VAL A 26 -7.54 -0.40 -11.49
CA VAL A 26 -7.29 1.03 -11.64
C VAL A 26 -8.63 1.73 -11.54
N LYS A 27 -8.74 2.75 -10.68
CA LYS A 27 -9.98 3.49 -10.48
C LYS A 27 -9.76 4.98 -10.43
N CYS A 28 -10.74 5.75 -10.91
CA CYS A 28 -10.75 7.20 -10.85
C CYS A 28 -12.08 7.67 -10.30
N HIS A 29 -12.01 8.65 -9.40
CA HIS A 29 -13.17 9.36 -8.87
C HIS A 29 -13.02 10.86 -9.11
N VAL A 30 -14.13 11.51 -9.45
CA VAL A 30 -14.27 12.96 -9.53
C VAL A 30 -14.90 13.45 -8.24
N TYR A 31 -14.19 14.28 -7.47
CA TYR A 31 -14.68 14.81 -6.21
C TYR A 31 -15.09 16.27 -6.33
N ASP A 32 -16.20 16.64 -5.70
CA ASP A 32 -16.58 18.04 -5.48
C ASP A 32 -15.99 18.60 -4.16
N ARG A 33 -16.31 19.86 -3.85
CA ARG A 33 -15.83 20.52 -2.61
C ARG A 33 -16.31 19.86 -1.31
N ALA A 34 -17.40 19.10 -1.35
CA ALA A 34 -17.91 18.34 -0.21
C ALA A 34 -17.29 16.93 -0.10
N ALA A 35 -16.26 16.64 -0.91
CA ALA A 35 -15.65 15.32 -1.06
C ALA A 35 -16.64 14.23 -1.50
N ALA A 36 -17.74 14.61 -2.17
CA ALA A 36 -18.68 13.66 -2.73
C ALA A 36 -18.23 13.24 -4.13
N VAL A 37 -18.36 11.94 -4.43
CA VAL A 37 -18.08 11.38 -5.75
C VAL A 37 -19.18 11.84 -6.73
N ARG A 38 -18.79 12.49 -7.83
CA ARG A 38 -19.68 12.96 -8.89
C ARG A 38 -19.63 12.13 -10.16
N GLY A 39 -18.52 11.45 -10.37
CA GLY A 39 -18.37 10.43 -11.39
C GLY A 39 -17.23 9.51 -11.02
N SER A 40 -17.32 8.28 -11.51
CA SER A 40 -16.35 7.24 -11.26
C SER A 40 -16.17 6.37 -12.49
N SER A 41 -15.00 5.75 -12.58
CA SER A 41 -14.74 4.65 -13.51
C SER A 41 -13.68 3.73 -12.91
N CYS A 42 -13.73 2.46 -13.29
CA CYS A 42 -12.72 1.48 -12.94
C CYS A 42 -12.47 0.49 -14.07
N ARG A 43 -11.24 -0.05 -14.10
CA ARG A 43 -10.79 -1.09 -15.02
C ARG A 43 -9.99 -2.12 -14.23
N LYS A 44 -10.17 -3.40 -14.55
CA LYS A 44 -9.39 -4.48 -13.94
C LYS A 44 -7.93 -4.37 -14.41
N VAL A 45 -6.98 -4.49 -13.49
CA VAL A 45 -5.55 -4.58 -13.82
C VAL A 45 -5.26 -5.93 -14.44
N GLU A 46 -4.57 -5.92 -15.58
CA GLU A 46 -4.18 -7.13 -16.29
C GLU A 46 -2.78 -7.56 -15.85
N SER A 47 -2.70 -8.66 -15.09
CA SER A 47 -1.44 -9.26 -14.66
C SER A 47 -1.00 -10.35 -15.63
N LEU A 48 0.28 -10.33 -15.98
CA LEU A 48 0.96 -11.36 -16.75
C LEU A 48 1.75 -12.26 -15.81
N SER A 49 1.67 -13.58 -16.01
CA SER A 49 2.45 -14.57 -15.26
C SER A 49 3.28 -15.43 -16.22
N PRO A 50 4.39 -14.88 -16.77
CA PRO A 50 5.16 -15.56 -17.82
C PRO A 50 5.85 -16.84 -17.30
N ARG A 51 6.10 -16.92 -15.99
CA ARG A 51 6.69 -18.07 -15.30
C ARG A 51 6.08 -18.20 -13.90
N PRO A 52 6.13 -19.39 -13.28
CA PRO A 52 5.74 -19.56 -11.88
C PRO A 52 6.47 -18.55 -10.98
N GLY A 53 5.71 -17.85 -10.13
CA GLY A 53 6.21 -16.81 -9.23
C GLY A 53 6.52 -15.46 -9.89
N TRP A 54 6.44 -15.34 -11.22
CA TRP A 54 6.64 -14.08 -11.93
C TRP A 54 5.30 -13.39 -12.12
N VAL A 55 5.27 -12.09 -11.82
CA VAL A 55 4.07 -11.25 -11.94
C VAL A 55 4.48 -9.93 -12.57
N GLU A 56 3.97 -9.68 -13.77
CA GLU A 56 4.29 -8.50 -14.58
C GLU A 56 3.03 -7.74 -15.00
N LEU A 57 3.18 -6.46 -15.34
CA LEU A 57 2.15 -5.66 -16.00
C LEU A 57 2.70 -5.08 -17.31
N ASP A 58 1.95 -5.19 -18.39
CA ASP A 58 2.30 -4.51 -19.63
C ASP A 58 2.14 -2.98 -19.44
N PRO A 59 3.18 -2.18 -19.70
CA PRO A 59 3.13 -0.74 -19.49
C PRO A 59 2.09 -0.04 -20.36
N GLU A 60 1.92 -0.42 -21.63
CA GLU A 60 0.95 0.23 -22.52
C GLU A 60 -0.49 -0.14 -22.14
N VAL A 61 -0.72 -1.38 -21.70
CA VAL A 61 -2.04 -1.78 -21.17
C VAL A 61 -2.39 -0.94 -19.94
N LEU A 62 -1.47 -0.82 -18.98
CA LEU A 62 -1.68 -0.02 -17.77
C LEU A 62 -1.94 1.46 -18.11
N TRP A 63 -1.22 2.02 -19.08
CA TRP A 63 -1.44 3.40 -19.54
C TRP A 63 -2.81 3.63 -20.17
N ASN A 64 -3.24 2.71 -21.03
CA ASN A 64 -4.56 2.79 -21.66
C ASN A 64 -5.66 2.65 -20.61
N GLN A 65 -5.50 1.75 -19.63
CA GLN A 65 -6.41 1.61 -18.50
C GLN A 65 -6.46 2.90 -17.67
N PHE A 66 -5.30 3.48 -17.31
CA PHE A 66 -5.19 4.72 -16.54
C PHE A 66 -5.89 5.90 -17.25
N THR A 67 -5.54 6.15 -18.51
CA THR A 67 -6.12 7.27 -19.26
C THR A 67 -7.60 7.06 -19.56
N GLY A 68 -8.01 5.80 -19.79
CA GLY A 68 -9.40 5.40 -19.97
C GLY A 68 -10.26 5.71 -18.73
N VAL A 69 -9.84 5.28 -17.54
CA VAL A 69 -10.64 5.53 -16.32
C VAL A 69 -10.75 7.01 -15.99
N VAL A 70 -9.73 7.82 -16.28
CA VAL A 70 -9.79 9.27 -16.09
C VAL A 70 -10.84 9.89 -17.03
N LYS A 71 -10.79 9.55 -18.32
CA LYS A 71 -11.77 10.05 -19.32
C LYS A 71 -13.19 9.65 -18.97
N GLU A 72 -13.38 8.39 -18.63
CA GLU A 72 -14.69 7.83 -18.30
C GLU A 72 -15.27 8.38 -16.99
N ALA A 73 -14.45 8.60 -15.96
CA ALA A 73 -14.92 9.17 -14.70
C ALA A 73 -15.40 10.62 -14.86
N VAL A 74 -14.69 11.42 -15.67
CA VAL A 74 -15.11 12.80 -15.98
C VAL A 74 -16.37 12.81 -16.85
N GLN A 75 -16.45 11.91 -17.83
CA GLN A 75 -17.63 11.75 -18.67
C GLN A 75 -18.85 11.27 -17.87
N SER A 76 -18.69 10.32 -16.95
CA SER A 76 -19.78 9.80 -16.11
C SER A 76 -20.31 10.85 -15.13
N ALA A 77 -19.48 11.83 -14.75
CA ALA A 77 -19.90 13.01 -14.01
C ALA A 77 -20.67 14.06 -14.85
N GLY A 78 -20.72 13.90 -16.18
CA GLY A 78 -21.28 14.91 -17.09
C GLY A 78 -20.46 16.19 -17.16
N LEU A 79 -19.14 16.11 -16.96
CA LEU A 79 -18.23 17.26 -16.85
C LEU A 79 -17.25 17.34 -18.03
N HIS A 80 -16.63 18.50 -18.19
CA HIS A 80 -15.49 18.69 -19.07
C HIS A 80 -14.16 18.70 -18.31
N MET A 81 -13.09 18.19 -18.94
CA MET A 81 -11.73 18.16 -18.37
C MET A 81 -11.23 19.53 -17.89
N ARG A 82 -11.64 20.64 -18.53
CA ARG A 82 -11.28 22.01 -18.13
C ARG A 82 -11.80 22.42 -16.74
N GLN A 83 -12.72 21.65 -16.16
CA GLN A 83 -13.29 21.91 -14.83
C GLN A 83 -12.50 21.25 -13.70
N ILE A 84 -11.45 20.49 -14.03
CA ILE A 84 -10.59 19.79 -13.07
C ILE A 84 -9.50 20.74 -12.57
N ALA A 85 -9.47 20.96 -11.25
CA ALA A 85 -8.50 21.82 -10.56
C ALA A 85 -7.15 21.13 -10.35
N GLY A 86 -7.15 19.80 -10.22
CA GLY A 86 -5.94 19.02 -10.03
C GLY A 86 -6.19 17.52 -10.11
N LEU A 87 -5.13 16.80 -10.40
CA LEU A 87 -5.04 15.35 -10.45
C LEU A 87 -4.11 14.86 -9.33
N GLY A 88 -4.63 14.02 -8.45
CA GLY A 88 -3.85 13.22 -7.51
C GLY A 88 -3.75 11.78 -7.98
N ILE A 89 -2.54 11.22 -7.91
CA ILE A 89 -2.26 9.85 -8.34
C ILE A 89 -1.76 9.05 -7.15
N SER A 90 -2.53 8.02 -6.79
CA SER A 90 -2.17 6.99 -5.84
C SER A 90 -1.75 5.71 -6.58
N THR A 91 -0.70 5.03 -6.13
CA THR A 91 -0.23 3.81 -6.82
C THR A 91 0.13 2.68 -5.86
N GLN A 92 -0.08 1.44 -6.32
CA GLN A 92 0.50 0.26 -5.69
C GLN A 92 2.01 0.44 -5.52
N ARG A 93 2.51 0.09 -4.33
CA ARG A 93 3.93 0.19 -3.98
C ARG A 93 4.74 -0.94 -4.60
N GLY A 94 6.06 -0.78 -4.65
CA GLY A 94 7.01 -1.85 -4.96
C GLY A 94 7.07 -2.30 -6.44
N THR A 95 6.01 -2.08 -7.21
CA THR A 95 5.94 -2.33 -8.65
C THR A 95 6.72 -1.27 -9.42
N PHE A 96 7.64 -1.69 -10.29
CA PHE A 96 8.58 -0.78 -10.96
C PHE A 96 8.89 -1.19 -12.40
N ILE A 97 9.46 -0.24 -13.13
CA ILE A 97 9.95 -0.41 -14.51
C ILE A 97 11.25 0.37 -14.71
N THR A 98 12.04 -0.04 -15.71
CA THR A 98 13.17 0.73 -16.20
C THR A 98 13.00 1.04 -17.69
N TRP A 99 13.43 2.22 -18.13
CA TRP A 99 13.30 2.65 -19.52
C TRP A 99 14.48 3.49 -19.98
N HIS A 100 14.67 3.57 -21.29
CA HIS A 100 15.73 4.34 -21.88
C HIS A 100 15.38 5.84 -21.86
N LYS A 101 16.23 6.65 -21.22
CA LYS A 101 16.02 8.08 -20.92
C LYS A 101 15.65 8.93 -22.14
N ARG A 102 16.27 8.66 -23.29
CA ARG A 102 16.07 9.46 -24.52
C ARG A 102 14.88 9.04 -25.35
N THR A 103 14.49 7.78 -25.31
CA THR A 103 13.46 7.23 -26.20
C THR A 103 12.16 6.93 -25.48
N GLY A 104 12.16 6.91 -24.14
CA GLY A 104 11.01 6.51 -23.33
C GLY A 104 10.69 5.01 -23.40
N LYS A 105 11.46 4.22 -24.18
CA LYS A 105 11.17 2.81 -24.41
C LYS A 105 11.53 1.98 -23.17
N PRO A 106 10.57 1.22 -22.59
CA PRO A 106 10.86 0.30 -21.50
C PRO A 106 11.83 -0.81 -21.90
N PHE A 107 12.67 -1.24 -20.97
CA PHE A 107 13.52 -2.43 -21.15
C PHE A 107 12.80 -3.74 -20.84
N HIS A 108 11.73 -3.66 -20.05
CA HIS A 108 10.91 -4.79 -19.62
C HIS A 108 9.51 -4.31 -19.22
N ASN A 109 8.59 -5.24 -19.01
CA ASN A 109 7.28 -4.97 -18.38
C ASN A 109 7.45 -4.47 -16.94
N PHE A 110 6.43 -3.85 -16.35
CA PHE A 110 6.47 -3.62 -14.90
C PHE A 110 6.66 -4.94 -14.17
N ILE A 111 7.61 -4.98 -13.23
CA ILE A 111 7.77 -6.11 -12.32
C ILE A 111 6.99 -5.81 -11.06
N SER A 112 5.98 -6.63 -10.76
CA SER A 112 5.05 -6.41 -9.64
C SER A 112 5.71 -6.55 -8.28
N TRP A 113 5.14 -5.91 -7.25
CA TRP A 113 5.52 -6.15 -5.86
C TRP A 113 5.35 -7.61 -5.41
N GLN A 114 4.44 -8.35 -6.06
CA GLN A 114 4.16 -9.77 -5.81
C GLN A 114 5.20 -10.72 -6.44
N ASP A 115 6.06 -10.20 -7.31
CA ASP A 115 6.99 -11.00 -8.09
C ASP A 115 8.10 -11.62 -7.21
N LEU A 116 8.36 -12.91 -7.44
CA LEU A 116 9.30 -13.75 -6.69
C LEU A 116 10.58 -14.06 -7.47
N ARG A 117 10.84 -13.46 -8.64
CA ARG A 117 11.99 -13.78 -9.49
C ARG A 117 13.35 -13.56 -8.82
N SER A 118 13.39 -12.70 -7.80
CA SER A 118 14.60 -12.43 -7.03
C SER A 118 14.82 -13.39 -5.85
N THR A 119 14.04 -14.47 -5.72
CA THR A 119 14.13 -15.42 -4.59
C THR A 119 15.53 -15.97 -4.39
N ASP A 120 16.18 -16.49 -5.45
CA ASP A 120 17.53 -17.04 -5.35
C ASP A 120 18.56 -15.97 -4.98
N LEU A 121 18.40 -14.76 -5.52
CA LEU A 121 19.26 -13.63 -5.20
C LEU A 121 19.12 -13.22 -3.73
N VAL A 122 17.90 -13.14 -3.22
CA VAL A 122 17.59 -12.87 -1.80
C VAL A 122 18.19 -13.95 -0.90
N ASN A 123 17.98 -15.22 -1.22
CA ASN A 123 18.53 -16.36 -0.47
C ASN A 123 20.05 -16.34 -0.43
N SER A 124 20.69 -16.04 -1.57
CA SER A 124 22.15 -15.91 -1.68
C SER A 124 22.68 -14.78 -0.80
N TRP A 125 22.06 -13.60 -0.86
CA TRP A 125 22.45 -12.45 -0.05
C TRP A 125 22.28 -12.69 1.45
N ASN A 126 21.13 -13.23 1.85
CA ASN A 126 20.83 -13.51 3.26
C ASN A 126 21.77 -14.58 3.87
N LYS A 127 22.31 -15.48 3.05
CA LYS A 127 23.32 -16.48 3.47
C LYS A 127 24.76 -15.99 3.35
N SER A 128 25.00 -14.83 2.74
CA SER A 128 26.34 -14.33 2.43
C SER A 128 27.15 -13.98 3.68
N LEU A 129 28.48 -14.20 3.61
CA LEU A 129 29.39 -13.79 4.68
C LEU A 129 29.39 -12.26 4.88
N LEU A 130 29.25 -11.51 3.79
CA LEU A 130 29.22 -10.05 3.81
C LEU A 130 28.06 -9.53 4.67
N LEU A 131 26.85 -10.08 4.51
CA LEU A 131 25.71 -9.65 5.32
C LEU A 131 25.89 -9.98 6.80
N LYS A 132 26.46 -11.15 7.12
CA LYS A 132 26.80 -11.53 8.52
C LYS A 132 27.81 -10.57 9.14
N VAL A 133 28.81 -10.13 8.37
CA VAL A 133 29.79 -9.12 8.82
C VAL A 133 29.11 -7.77 9.05
N ILE A 134 28.22 -7.35 8.15
CA ILE A 134 27.42 -6.12 8.33
C ILE A 134 26.63 -6.19 9.63
N HIS A 135 25.89 -7.27 9.88
CA HIS A 135 25.14 -7.47 11.13
C HIS A 135 26.03 -7.31 12.36
N ALA A 136 27.19 -7.97 12.37
CA ALA A 136 28.12 -7.90 13.51
C ALA A 136 28.65 -6.48 13.72
N VAL A 137 29.13 -5.81 12.68
CA VAL A 137 29.66 -4.44 12.76
C VAL A 137 28.61 -3.47 13.28
N PHE A 138 27.39 -3.51 12.72
CA PHE A 138 26.34 -2.58 13.12
C PHE A 138 25.75 -2.90 14.50
N THR A 139 25.75 -4.17 14.92
CA THR A 139 25.42 -4.53 16.31
C THR A 139 26.41 -3.90 17.28
N VAL A 140 27.72 -3.98 16.98
CA VAL A 140 28.76 -3.36 17.81
C VAL A 140 28.64 -1.84 17.80
N LEU A 141 28.44 -1.22 16.63
CA LEU A 141 28.24 0.24 16.55
C LEU A 141 27.03 0.71 17.33
N HIS A 142 25.89 0.01 17.21
CA HIS A 142 24.70 0.32 18.01
C HIS A 142 24.99 0.19 19.51
N PHE A 143 25.63 -0.90 19.93
CA PHE A 143 26.00 -1.11 21.33
C PHE A 143 26.94 -0.02 21.88
N LEU A 144 27.92 0.42 21.10
CA LEU A 144 28.90 1.43 21.52
C LEU A 144 28.34 2.86 21.49
N THR A 145 27.45 3.18 20.55
CA THR A 145 26.98 4.56 20.32
C THR A 145 25.59 4.84 20.89
N GLY A 146 24.79 3.81 21.15
CA GLY A 146 23.37 3.95 21.51
C GLY A 146 22.50 4.59 20.42
N ASN A 147 22.97 4.68 19.18
CA ASN A 147 22.25 5.37 18.09
C ASN A 147 21.44 4.38 17.25
N ASP A 148 20.10 4.52 17.29
CA ASP A 148 19.12 3.68 16.57
C ASP A 148 19.33 3.64 15.04
N ARG A 149 20.06 4.60 14.45
CA ARG A 149 20.44 4.53 13.04
C ARG A 149 21.23 3.26 12.71
N TYR A 150 22.03 2.76 13.65
CA TYR A 150 22.81 1.54 13.48
C TYR A 150 22.02 0.27 13.80
N LEU A 151 20.82 0.42 14.36
CA LEU A 151 19.94 -0.69 14.69
C LEU A 151 19.35 -1.34 13.44
N ALA A 152 18.84 -0.56 12.48
CA ALA A 152 18.23 -1.12 11.27
C ALA A 152 19.20 -2.00 10.43
N PRO A 153 20.47 -1.61 10.19
CA PRO A 153 21.41 -2.47 9.48
C PRO A 153 21.85 -3.71 10.26
N SER A 154 21.72 -3.74 11.60
CA SER A 154 22.19 -4.86 12.43
C SER A 154 21.34 -6.13 12.27
N PHE A 155 20.10 -6.00 11.81
CA PHE A 155 19.18 -7.10 11.50
C PHE A 155 18.63 -7.05 10.07
N LEU A 156 19.28 -6.31 9.17
CA LEU A 156 18.87 -6.18 7.78
C LEU A 156 18.71 -7.56 7.13
N THR A 157 17.50 -7.87 6.66
CA THR A 157 17.25 -9.07 5.88
C THR A 157 16.65 -8.64 4.54
N PHE A 158 17.16 -9.19 3.45
CA PHE A 158 16.58 -8.93 2.14
C PHE A 158 15.31 -9.75 1.96
N SER A 159 14.34 -9.17 1.24
CA SER A 159 13.08 -9.82 0.92
C SER A 159 12.75 -9.61 -0.56
N THR A 160 12.03 -10.55 -1.15
CA THR A 160 11.51 -10.44 -2.53
C THR A 160 10.51 -9.28 -2.66
N HIS A 161 9.90 -8.83 -1.57
CA HIS A 161 9.05 -7.65 -1.56
C HIS A 161 9.81 -6.35 -1.89
N GLN A 162 11.09 -6.26 -1.53
CA GLN A 162 11.90 -5.07 -1.77
C GLN A 162 12.17 -4.87 -3.26
N THR A 163 11.86 -3.69 -3.79
CA THR A 163 12.15 -3.32 -5.19
C THR A 163 13.63 -3.39 -5.50
N SER A 164 14.49 -3.05 -4.53
CA SER A 164 15.95 -3.09 -4.67
C SER A 164 16.47 -4.46 -5.14
N MET A 165 15.92 -5.56 -4.61
CA MET A 165 16.34 -6.92 -4.97
C MET A 165 15.90 -7.31 -6.38
N LYS A 166 14.67 -6.95 -6.77
CA LYS A 166 14.16 -7.16 -8.12
C LYS A 166 14.91 -6.30 -9.15
N LEU A 167 15.31 -5.08 -8.77
CA LEU A 167 16.10 -4.20 -9.63
C LEU A 167 17.55 -4.69 -9.81
N SER A 168 18.17 -5.20 -8.74
CA SER A 168 19.49 -5.88 -8.86
C SER A 168 19.40 -7.09 -9.79
N TRP A 169 18.29 -7.85 -9.72
CA TRP A 169 18.03 -8.93 -10.68
C TRP A 169 17.93 -8.40 -12.12
N VAL A 170 17.23 -7.29 -12.36
CA VAL A 170 17.13 -6.67 -13.71
C VAL A 170 18.50 -6.37 -14.28
N PHE A 171 19.39 -5.69 -13.54
CA PHE A 171 20.72 -5.36 -14.06
C PHE A 171 21.64 -6.56 -14.25
N LYS A 172 21.39 -7.68 -13.56
CA LYS A 172 22.13 -8.93 -13.77
C LYS A 172 21.64 -9.76 -14.96
N ASN A 173 20.39 -9.53 -15.42
CA ASN A 173 19.75 -10.42 -16.39
C ASN A 173 19.28 -9.72 -17.68
N ILE A 174 19.14 -8.39 -17.67
CA ILE A 174 18.68 -7.60 -18.82
C ILE A 174 19.84 -6.71 -19.28
N HIS A 175 20.60 -7.21 -20.26
CA HIS A 175 21.84 -6.59 -20.70
C HIS A 175 21.62 -5.18 -21.27
N GLU A 176 20.52 -4.94 -21.98
CA GLU A 176 20.19 -3.62 -22.51
C GLU A 176 19.99 -2.57 -21.41
N ALA A 177 19.36 -2.96 -20.29
CA ALA A 177 19.16 -2.08 -19.14
C ALA A 177 20.49 -1.77 -18.45
N GLU A 178 21.34 -2.78 -18.28
CA GLU A 178 22.69 -2.65 -17.70
C GLU A 178 23.57 -1.70 -18.53
N GLU A 179 23.65 -1.92 -19.84
CA GLU A 179 24.45 -1.09 -20.75
C GLU A 179 23.93 0.35 -20.85
N ALA A 180 22.61 0.53 -20.84
CA ALA A 180 22.02 1.87 -20.78
C ALA A 180 22.36 2.56 -19.45
N ALA A 181 22.35 1.84 -18.32
CA ALA A 181 22.68 2.40 -17.02
C ALA A 181 24.16 2.81 -16.92
N LYS A 182 25.10 1.99 -17.44
CA LYS A 182 26.52 2.35 -17.55
C LYS A 182 26.76 3.64 -18.35
N LYS A 183 25.91 3.90 -19.35
CA LYS A 183 25.95 5.10 -20.21
C LYS A 183 25.07 6.25 -19.70
N ASN A 184 24.54 6.15 -18.48
CA ASN A 184 23.63 7.14 -17.88
C ASN A 184 22.36 7.43 -18.72
N ASN A 185 21.91 6.44 -19.48
CA ASN A 185 20.74 6.48 -20.35
C ASN A 185 19.58 5.61 -19.84
N CYS A 186 19.65 5.13 -18.59
CA CYS A 186 18.59 4.37 -17.95
C CYS A 186 17.87 5.24 -16.90
N CYS A 187 16.55 5.15 -16.89
CA CYS A 187 15.68 5.69 -15.84
C CYS A 187 15.01 4.54 -15.09
N PHE A 188 14.78 4.76 -13.80
CA PHE A 188 14.01 3.88 -12.93
C PHE A 188 12.74 4.60 -12.47
N GLY A 189 11.65 3.86 -12.33
CA GLY A 189 10.46 4.43 -11.71
C GLY A 189 9.54 3.37 -11.16
N THR A 190 8.95 3.67 -10.02
CA THR A 190 7.68 3.07 -9.61
C THR A 190 6.55 3.58 -10.51
N VAL A 191 5.35 3.00 -10.36
CA VAL A 191 4.20 3.29 -11.23
C VAL A 191 3.88 4.80 -11.30
N ASP A 192 3.96 5.51 -10.18
CA ASP A 192 3.77 6.97 -10.09
C ASP A 192 4.76 7.75 -10.96
N THR A 193 6.05 7.39 -10.89
CA THR A 193 7.12 8.05 -11.65
C THR A 193 6.92 7.87 -13.15
N TRP A 194 6.56 6.65 -13.55
CA TRP A 194 6.34 6.33 -14.95
C TRP A 194 5.08 7.00 -15.50
N LEU A 195 3.98 7.00 -14.73
CA LEU A 195 2.76 7.72 -15.12
C LEU A 195 3.00 9.22 -15.22
N LEU A 196 3.74 9.82 -14.28
CA LEU A 196 4.12 11.24 -14.36
C LEU A 196 4.95 11.52 -15.61
N TYR A 197 5.97 10.70 -15.88
CA TYR A 197 6.79 10.81 -17.08
C TYR A 197 5.93 10.74 -18.35
N ARG A 198 5.00 9.78 -18.43
CA ARG A 198 4.09 9.62 -19.58
C ARG A 198 3.10 10.78 -19.72
N LEU A 199 2.48 11.21 -18.62
CA LEU A 199 1.52 12.31 -18.60
C LEU A 199 2.14 13.63 -19.06
N THR A 200 3.42 13.82 -18.77
CA THR A 200 4.15 15.05 -19.09
C THR A 200 5.00 14.93 -20.37
N LYS A 201 4.85 13.83 -21.12
CA LYS A 201 5.68 13.47 -22.29
C LYS A 201 7.18 13.60 -22.05
N GLY A 202 7.61 13.19 -20.86
CA GLY A 202 9.00 13.15 -20.45
C GLY A 202 9.60 14.46 -19.95
N SER A 203 8.80 15.53 -19.87
CA SER A 203 9.27 16.81 -19.33
C SER A 203 9.51 16.76 -17.82
N VAL A 204 8.84 15.85 -17.10
CA VAL A 204 9.03 15.66 -15.66
C VAL A 204 9.42 14.21 -15.34
N TYR A 205 10.49 14.08 -14.57
CA TYR A 205 10.98 12.82 -14.03
C TYR A 205 11.16 13.01 -12.52
N ALA A 206 10.22 12.48 -11.72
CA ALA A 206 10.19 12.63 -10.27
C ALA A 206 9.31 11.55 -9.63
N THR A 207 9.49 11.35 -8.32
CA THR A 207 8.60 10.57 -7.44
C THR A 207 8.34 11.35 -6.15
N ASP A 208 7.48 10.84 -5.28
CA ASP A 208 7.29 11.38 -3.94
C ASP A 208 7.97 10.55 -2.84
N TYR A 209 8.06 11.12 -1.63
CA TYR A 209 8.69 10.45 -0.49
C TYR A 209 8.01 9.14 -0.09
N SER A 210 6.69 9.03 -0.23
CA SER A 210 5.96 7.81 0.15
C SER A 210 6.30 6.65 -0.78
N ASN A 211 6.23 6.83 -2.11
CA ASN A 211 6.65 5.83 -3.08
C ASN A 211 8.15 5.51 -2.95
N ALA A 212 9.01 6.52 -2.87
CA ALA A 212 10.45 6.33 -2.71
C ALA A 212 10.79 5.46 -1.48
N SER A 213 10.19 5.76 -0.32
CA SER A 213 10.44 5.01 0.93
C SER A 213 10.02 3.54 0.86
N SER A 214 9.09 3.18 -0.03
CA SER A 214 8.63 1.80 -0.22
C SER A 214 9.54 0.92 -1.09
N THR A 215 10.58 1.50 -1.70
CA THR A 215 11.48 0.78 -2.62
C THR A 215 12.47 -0.16 -1.93
N GLY A 216 12.71 0.06 -0.63
CA GLY A 216 13.80 -0.60 0.11
C GLY A 216 15.21 -0.11 -0.23
N ILE A 217 15.34 0.98 -1.01
CA ILE A 217 16.63 1.60 -1.35
C ILE A 217 16.74 3.05 -0.88
N PHE A 218 15.59 3.71 -0.68
CA PHE A 218 15.52 5.06 -0.13
C PHE A 218 15.68 5.01 1.39
N GLU A 219 16.54 5.87 1.93
CA GLU A 219 16.82 5.95 3.36
C GLU A 219 15.86 6.96 4.04
N PRO A 220 14.87 6.52 4.82
CA PRO A 220 13.87 7.42 5.39
C PRO A 220 14.45 8.37 6.47
N PHE A 221 15.56 8.02 7.12
CA PHE A 221 16.22 8.89 8.09
C PHE A 221 16.78 10.15 7.41
N THR A 222 17.62 9.97 6.38
CA THR A 222 18.28 11.05 5.63
C THR A 222 17.47 11.57 4.46
N LYS A 223 16.37 10.89 4.10
CA LYS A 223 15.42 11.27 3.04
C LYS A 223 16.10 11.38 1.68
N CYS A 224 16.99 10.44 1.38
CA CYS A 224 17.70 10.35 0.10
C CYS A 224 17.87 8.89 -0.34
N TRP A 225 18.14 8.68 -1.64
CA TRP A 225 18.54 7.37 -2.16
C TRP A 225 19.85 6.93 -1.50
N ASN A 226 19.91 5.67 -1.02
CA ASN A 226 21.04 5.17 -0.24
C ASN A 226 22.20 4.72 -1.18
N PRO A 227 23.29 5.51 -1.31
CA PRO A 227 24.39 5.16 -2.21
C PRO A 227 25.13 3.89 -1.77
N THR A 228 25.22 3.65 -0.46
CA THR A 228 25.89 2.46 0.09
C THR A 228 25.16 1.19 -0.31
N LEU A 229 23.83 1.17 -0.17
CA LEU A 229 23.02 0.03 -0.55
C LEU A 229 22.93 -0.14 -2.08
N CYS A 230 22.92 0.97 -2.83
CA CYS A 230 23.05 0.95 -4.29
C CYS A 230 24.36 0.26 -4.73
N ASN A 231 25.50 0.66 -4.15
CA ASN A 231 26.80 0.05 -4.45
C ASN A 231 26.82 -1.44 -4.05
N LEU A 232 26.28 -1.78 -2.88
CA LEU A 232 26.19 -3.16 -2.40
C LEU A 232 25.43 -4.06 -3.38
N LEU A 233 24.37 -3.55 -4.00
CA LEU A 233 23.50 -4.29 -4.92
C LEU A 233 23.87 -4.12 -6.40
N SER A 234 24.98 -3.43 -6.69
CA SER A 234 25.43 -3.07 -8.05
C SER A 234 24.39 -2.28 -8.85
N ILE A 235 23.68 -1.36 -8.19
CA ILE A 235 22.66 -0.49 -8.81
C ILE A 235 23.23 0.92 -8.97
N PRO A 236 23.28 1.50 -10.18
CA PRO A 236 23.78 2.86 -10.35
C PRO A 236 22.82 3.89 -9.75
N ILE A 237 23.30 4.76 -8.86
CA ILE A 237 22.45 5.76 -8.19
C ILE A 237 21.82 6.78 -9.17
N SER A 238 22.47 7.02 -10.32
CA SER A 238 22.04 8.01 -11.30
C SER A 238 20.73 7.66 -12.01
N ILE A 239 20.29 6.39 -11.92
CA ILE A 239 19.02 5.99 -12.50
C ILE A 239 17.84 6.52 -11.72
N TYR A 240 17.96 6.88 -10.44
CA TYR A 240 16.79 7.19 -9.61
C TYR A 240 16.23 8.61 -9.86
N PRO A 241 14.91 8.79 -9.75
CA PRO A 241 14.29 10.10 -9.91
C PRO A 241 14.57 11.03 -8.72
N PRO A 242 14.61 12.35 -8.93
CA PRO A 242 14.44 13.33 -7.85
C PRO A 242 13.17 13.05 -7.04
N VAL A 243 13.26 13.14 -5.71
CA VAL A 243 12.13 12.97 -4.80
C VAL A 243 11.57 14.35 -4.43
N LYS A 244 10.25 14.50 -4.51
CA LYS A 244 9.52 15.74 -4.21
C LYS A 244 8.51 15.51 -3.08
N ASP A 245 7.96 16.60 -2.57
CA ASP A 245 6.86 16.57 -1.61
C ASP A 245 5.65 15.82 -2.18
N THR A 246 4.91 15.15 -1.31
CA THR A 246 3.76 14.31 -1.66
C THR A 246 2.61 15.15 -2.23
N SER A 247 2.40 16.35 -1.68
CA SER A 247 1.49 17.37 -2.19
C SER A 247 2.33 18.48 -2.84
N PHE A 248 2.48 18.44 -4.16
CA PHE A 248 3.41 19.27 -4.91
C PHE A 248 2.93 19.48 -6.35
N ASN A 249 3.26 20.62 -6.96
CA ASN A 249 2.97 20.87 -8.37
C ASN A 249 4.00 20.18 -9.27
N PHE A 250 3.65 19.01 -9.80
CA PHE A 250 4.47 18.23 -10.73
C PHE A 250 4.34 18.69 -12.19
N GLY A 251 3.77 19.86 -12.44
CA GLY A 251 3.46 20.36 -13.78
C GLY A 251 2.03 19.99 -14.19
N SER A 252 1.82 19.77 -15.48
CA SER A 252 0.50 19.43 -16.02
C SER A 252 0.62 18.32 -17.05
N THR A 253 -0.47 17.59 -17.22
CA THR A 253 -0.60 16.63 -18.32
C THR A 253 -0.43 17.36 -19.66
N ASP A 254 0.20 16.70 -20.62
CA ASP A 254 0.24 17.17 -22.00
C ASP A 254 -1.19 17.25 -22.57
N SER A 255 -1.48 18.32 -23.30
CA SER A 255 -2.83 18.60 -23.80
C SER A 255 -3.33 17.56 -24.80
N GLU A 256 -2.45 16.83 -25.50
CA GLU A 256 -2.89 15.78 -26.43
C GLU A 256 -3.51 14.57 -25.73
N ILE A 257 -3.27 14.38 -24.43
CA ILE A 257 -3.75 13.21 -23.68
C ILE A 257 -5.24 13.37 -23.35
N PHE A 258 -5.64 14.54 -22.84
CA PHE A 258 -7.00 14.82 -22.35
C PHE A 258 -7.69 15.99 -23.07
N GLY A 259 -7.07 16.54 -24.12
CA GLY A 259 -7.56 17.71 -24.87
C GLY A 259 -7.26 19.05 -24.20
N VAL A 260 -6.92 19.05 -22.91
CA VAL A 260 -6.52 20.23 -22.12
C VAL A 260 -5.45 19.82 -21.11
N PRO A 261 -4.56 20.73 -20.68
CA PRO A 261 -3.64 20.45 -19.58
C PRO A 261 -4.41 20.32 -18.25
N ILE A 262 -4.14 19.26 -17.50
CA ILE A 262 -4.65 19.04 -16.15
C ILE A 262 -3.47 19.11 -15.17
N PRO A 263 -3.51 19.97 -14.15
CA PRO A 263 -2.42 20.05 -13.18
C PRO A 263 -2.25 18.74 -12.39
N ILE A 264 -1.01 18.25 -12.28
CA ILE A 264 -0.66 17.06 -11.51
C ILE A 264 -0.15 17.54 -10.15
N MET A 265 -0.94 17.33 -9.10
CA MET A 265 -0.79 18.04 -7.83
C MET A 265 -0.45 17.13 -6.64
N ALA A 266 -0.46 15.81 -6.84
CA ALA A 266 0.00 14.86 -5.86
C ALA A 266 0.41 13.53 -6.50
N LEU A 267 1.48 12.96 -5.97
CA LEU A 267 1.86 11.56 -6.13
C LEU A 267 1.96 10.96 -4.73
N VAL A 268 1.39 9.78 -4.53
CA VAL A 268 1.38 9.13 -3.21
C VAL A 268 1.26 7.61 -3.36
N ALA A 269 1.86 6.86 -2.44
CA ALA A 269 1.69 5.41 -2.37
C ALA A 269 0.31 5.05 -1.80
N ASP A 270 -0.28 3.94 -2.27
CA ASP A 270 -1.66 3.53 -1.95
C ASP A 270 -2.02 3.49 -0.46
N GLN A 271 -1.20 2.84 0.36
CA GLN A 271 -1.46 2.72 1.80
C GLN A 271 -1.34 4.07 2.51
N GLN A 272 -0.36 4.88 2.14
CA GLN A 272 -0.15 6.25 2.63
C GLN A 272 -1.29 7.18 2.20
N SER A 273 -1.76 7.03 0.97
CA SER A 273 -2.88 7.78 0.44
C SER A 273 -4.14 7.46 1.23
N ALA A 274 -4.42 6.17 1.46
CA ALA A 274 -5.57 5.75 2.25
C ALA A 274 -5.48 6.27 3.70
N MET A 275 -4.29 6.27 4.34
CA MET A 275 -4.08 6.93 5.63
C MET A 275 -4.46 8.42 5.60
N PHE A 276 -4.09 9.13 4.53
CA PHE A 276 -4.42 10.54 4.35
C PHE A 276 -5.92 10.76 4.10
N GLY A 277 -6.55 9.94 3.26
CA GLY A 277 -7.98 9.95 2.95
C GLY A 277 -8.83 9.69 4.19
N GLU A 278 -8.39 8.76 5.03
CA GLU A 278 -8.97 8.48 6.34
C GLU A 278 -8.78 9.62 7.35
N CYS A 279 -8.00 10.65 7.02
CA CYS A 279 -7.64 11.77 7.89
C CYS A 279 -6.86 11.33 9.16
N CYS A 280 -6.01 10.31 9.05
CA CYS A 280 -5.12 9.83 10.12
C CYS A 280 -3.94 10.78 10.32
N PHE A 281 -4.22 12.03 10.68
CA PHE A 281 -3.24 13.12 10.71
C PHE A 281 -2.47 13.25 12.02
N HIS A 282 -2.86 12.55 13.09
CA HIS A 282 -2.20 12.65 14.38
C HIS A 282 -1.35 11.41 14.70
N PRO A 283 -0.23 11.58 15.44
CA PRO A 283 0.51 10.45 15.97
C PRO A 283 -0.42 9.53 16.79
N GLY A 284 -0.32 8.23 16.53
CA GLY A 284 -1.17 7.20 17.11
C GLY A 284 -2.48 6.96 16.36
N ASP A 285 -2.81 7.73 15.31
CA ASP A 285 -3.88 7.36 14.39
C ASP A 285 -3.47 6.12 13.59
N ILE A 286 -4.40 5.18 13.44
CA ILE A 286 -4.19 3.89 12.80
C ILE A 286 -5.19 3.71 11.68
N LYS A 287 -4.71 3.12 10.58
CA LYS A 287 -5.55 2.57 9.54
C LYS A 287 -5.25 1.09 9.35
N LEU A 288 -6.32 0.31 9.32
CA LEU A 288 -6.34 -1.12 9.06
C LEU A 288 -6.98 -1.35 7.70
N THR A 289 -6.19 -1.62 6.66
CA THR A 289 -6.75 -2.12 5.40
C THR A 289 -6.85 -3.61 5.46
N MET A 290 -8.01 -4.15 5.11
CA MET A 290 -8.21 -5.59 4.92
C MET A 290 -8.71 -5.85 3.50
N GLY A 291 -7.76 -6.10 2.59
CA GLY A 291 -7.98 -6.57 1.23
C GLY A 291 -7.44 -7.98 1.06
N THR A 292 -6.73 -8.24 -0.05
CA THR A 292 -6.01 -9.51 -0.27
C THR A 292 -5.09 -9.86 0.92
N GLY A 293 -4.37 -8.85 1.43
CA GLY A 293 -3.67 -8.87 2.72
C GLY A 293 -4.24 -7.82 3.69
N GLY A 294 -3.70 -7.81 4.90
CA GLY A 294 -3.93 -6.80 5.92
C GLY A 294 -2.75 -5.87 6.09
N PHE A 295 -3.00 -4.58 6.24
CA PHE A 295 -1.97 -3.59 6.52
C PHE A 295 -2.40 -2.72 7.68
N TRP A 296 -1.61 -2.75 8.76
CA TRP A 296 -1.74 -1.88 9.91
C TRP A 296 -0.74 -0.74 9.76
N ASN A 297 -1.22 0.43 9.37
CA ASN A 297 -0.42 1.64 9.26
C ASN A 297 -0.65 2.52 10.49
N VAL A 298 0.42 2.84 11.21
CA VAL A 298 0.40 3.73 12.36
C VAL A 298 1.10 5.03 12.01
N ASN A 299 0.43 6.16 12.19
CA ASN A 299 1.06 7.47 12.11
C ASN A 299 1.97 7.66 13.33
N THR A 300 3.27 7.85 13.10
CA THR A 300 4.26 8.04 14.16
C THR A 300 4.76 9.48 14.27
N GLY A 301 4.12 10.41 13.54
CA GLY A 301 4.50 11.82 13.49
C GLY A 301 5.89 12.00 12.91
N GLU A 302 6.71 12.81 13.58
CA GLU A 302 8.09 13.08 13.18
C GLU A 302 9.07 11.99 13.63
N HIS A 303 8.59 10.99 14.38
CA HIS A 303 9.43 9.93 14.93
C HIS A 303 9.44 8.71 13.99
N LEU A 304 10.64 8.31 13.60
CA LEU A 304 10.84 7.07 12.87
C LEU A 304 11.11 5.92 13.84
N PHE A 305 10.37 4.82 13.71
CA PHE A 305 10.58 3.61 14.49
C PHE A 305 11.26 2.55 13.64
N ALA A 306 12.56 2.31 13.90
CA ALA A 306 13.23 1.12 13.42
C ALA A 306 12.90 -0.04 14.35
N SER A 307 12.39 -1.15 13.82
CA SER A 307 12.06 -2.33 14.63
C SER A 307 12.65 -3.59 14.03
N GLN A 308 13.19 -4.47 14.88
CA GLN A 308 13.59 -5.81 14.47
C GLN A 308 12.33 -6.65 14.18
N GLY A 309 12.14 -7.12 12.95
CA GLY A 309 11.02 -7.99 12.55
C GLY A 309 9.89 -7.28 11.79
N SER A 310 8.65 -7.70 12.03
CA SER A 310 7.45 -7.48 11.21
C SER A 310 6.91 -6.05 11.03
N LEU A 311 7.65 -5.00 11.46
CA LEU A 311 7.23 -3.61 11.27
C LEU A 311 8.23 -2.84 10.40
N TYR A 312 7.74 -2.21 9.34
CA TYR A 312 8.54 -1.49 8.36
C TYR A 312 8.37 0.03 8.52
N PRO A 313 9.46 0.81 8.64
CA PRO A 313 9.39 2.26 8.66
C PRO A 313 9.19 2.82 7.25
N LEU A 314 8.22 3.72 7.10
CA LEU A 314 7.87 4.38 5.85
C LEU A 314 7.76 5.87 6.06
N ILE A 315 7.89 6.64 4.98
CA ILE A 315 7.40 8.02 4.97
C ILE A 315 5.93 7.97 4.55
N GLY A 316 5.06 8.51 5.40
CA GLY A 316 3.64 8.69 5.12
C GLY A 316 3.44 9.75 4.05
N TRP A 317 3.89 10.96 4.34
CA TRP A 317 3.88 12.07 3.40
C TRP A 317 4.88 13.14 3.84
N LYS A 318 5.26 13.97 2.88
CA LYS A 318 5.91 15.25 3.15
C LYS A 318 5.13 16.38 2.49
N ILE A 319 4.82 17.43 3.24
CA ILE A 319 4.08 18.60 2.76
C ILE A 319 4.75 19.85 3.33
N GLY A 320 5.54 20.56 2.52
CA GLY A 320 6.32 21.69 3.00
C GLY A 320 7.32 21.24 4.06
N GLU A 321 7.31 21.86 5.24
CA GLU A 321 8.20 21.47 6.35
C GLU A 321 7.74 20.21 7.09
N GLU A 322 6.46 19.84 6.97
CA GLU A 322 5.89 18.69 7.66
C GLU A 322 6.37 17.38 7.03
N VAL A 323 6.97 16.50 7.83
CA VAL A 323 7.26 15.11 7.48
C VAL A 323 6.53 14.21 8.46
N VAL A 324 5.70 13.31 7.94
CA VAL A 324 5.03 12.29 8.74
C VAL A 324 5.58 10.93 8.37
N TYR A 325 6.05 10.19 9.37
CA TYR A 325 6.45 8.81 9.27
C TYR A 325 5.29 7.88 9.62
N LEU A 326 5.34 6.70 9.00
CA LEU A 326 4.45 5.60 9.33
C LEU A 326 5.28 4.40 9.77
N THR A 327 4.69 3.60 10.64
CA THR A 327 5.10 2.23 10.87
C THR A 327 4.03 1.31 10.29
N GLU A 328 4.44 0.38 9.43
CA GLU A 328 3.54 -0.59 8.81
C GLU A 328 3.81 -1.99 9.34
N GLY A 329 2.78 -2.64 9.86
CA GLY A 329 2.73 -4.09 10.00
C GLY A 329 1.89 -4.70 8.89
N SER A 330 2.31 -5.82 8.31
CA SER A 330 1.57 -6.51 7.25
C SER A 330 1.15 -7.91 7.67
N ILE A 331 0.01 -8.34 7.13
CA ILE A 331 -0.63 -9.63 7.36
C ILE A 331 -0.93 -10.22 5.97
N SER A 332 -0.24 -11.28 5.55
CA SER A 332 -0.56 -11.97 4.29
C SER A 332 -1.88 -12.75 4.37
N ASN A 333 -2.46 -13.21 3.26
CA ASN A 333 -3.55 -14.20 3.27
C ASN A 333 -4.82 -13.83 4.08
N ILE A 334 -5.28 -12.57 4.05
CA ILE A 334 -6.59 -12.20 4.64
C ILE A 334 -7.70 -12.48 3.63
N GLY A 335 -7.87 -11.61 2.63
CA GLY A 335 -8.86 -11.78 1.58
C GLY A 335 -8.60 -13.02 0.72
N THR A 336 -7.33 -13.42 0.56
CA THR A 336 -6.98 -14.66 -0.15
C THR A 336 -7.60 -15.89 0.51
N ALA A 337 -7.66 -15.96 1.84
CA ALA A 337 -8.25 -17.09 2.55
C ALA A 337 -9.77 -17.16 2.37
N ILE A 338 -10.45 -16.01 2.43
CA ILE A 338 -11.89 -15.91 2.18
C ILE A 338 -12.19 -16.25 0.72
N LYS A 339 -11.39 -15.75 -0.23
CA LYS A 339 -11.56 -16.06 -1.65
C LYS A 339 -11.33 -17.54 -1.94
N TRP A 340 -10.29 -18.14 -1.37
CA TRP A 340 -10.05 -19.59 -1.48
C TRP A 340 -11.23 -20.39 -0.94
N ALA A 341 -11.79 -20.02 0.22
CA ALA A 341 -12.95 -20.67 0.81
C ALA A 341 -14.19 -20.59 -0.09
N LEU A 342 -14.40 -19.46 -0.78
CA LEU A 342 -15.43 -19.32 -1.82
C LEU A 342 -15.16 -20.28 -2.99
N ASP A 343 -13.92 -20.34 -3.47
CA ASP A 343 -13.53 -21.13 -4.63
C ASP A 343 -13.62 -22.66 -4.38
N ILE A 344 -13.52 -23.11 -3.12
CA ILE A 344 -13.77 -24.50 -2.71
C ILE A 344 -15.22 -24.75 -2.24
N GLU A 345 -16.12 -23.80 -2.50
CA GLU A 345 -17.56 -23.91 -2.25
C GLU A 345 -17.94 -24.10 -0.78
N LEU A 346 -17.15 -23.53 0.16
CA LEU A 346 -17.58 -23.44 1.57
C LEU A 346 -18.75 -22.47 1.76
N PHE A 347 -18.99 -21.57 0.82
CA PHE A 347 -20.13 -20.65 0.77
C PHE A 347 -20.28 -20.15 -0.67
N THR A 348 -21.38 -19.50 -0.99
CA THR A 348 -21.71 -19.02 -2.34
C THR A 348 -21.60 -17.51 -2.49
N ASP A 349 -21.84 -16.77 -1.42
CA ASP A 349 -21.64 -15.32 -1.36
C ASP A 349 -20.80 -14.96 -0.13
N VAL A 350 -19.75 -14.15 -0.32
CA VAL A 350 -18.93 -13.63 0.78
C VAL A 350 -19.79 -12.88 1.81
N ASN A 351 -20.89 -12.24 1.39
CA ASN A 351 -21.76 -11.48 2.27
C ASN A 351 -22.47 -12.36 3.32
N GLU A 352 -22.68 -13.65 3.04
CA GLU A 352 -23.38 -14.57 3.97
C GLU A 352 -22.46 -15.06 5.10
N THR A 353 -21.14 -14.92 4.95
CA THR A 353 -20.15 -15.49 5.88
C THR A 353 -20.25 -14.94 7.30
N ALA A 354 -20.66 -13.69 7.48
CA ALA A 354 -20.88 -13.11 8.80
C ALA A 354 -22.06 -13.79 9.52
N GLU A 355 -23.18 -13.99 8.83
CA GLU A 355 -24.35 -14.69 9.38
C GLU A 355 -24.04 -16.16 9.66
N MET A 356 -23.31 -16.83 8.76
CA MET A 356 -22.84 -18.21 8.99
C MET A 356 -22.03 -18.33 10.27
N ALA A 357 -21.07 -17.42 10.50
CA ALA A 357 -20.25 -17.44 11.70
C ALA A 357 -21.05 -17.10 12.98
N GLN A 358 -22.06 -16.24 12.87
CA GLN A 358 -22.94 -15.85 13.99
C GLN A 358 -24.03 -16.90 14.30
N SER A 359 -24.36 -17.77 13.36
CA SER A 359 -25.36 -18.84 13.54
C SER A 359 -24.96 -19.92 14.55
N ILE A 360 -23.68 -19.96 14.96
CA ILE A 360 -23.09 -20.89 15.92
C ILE A 360 -22.39 -20.12 17.04
N SER A 361 -22.28 -20.72 18.22
CA SER A 361 -21.64 -20.07 19.39
C SER A 361 -20.13 -19.92 19.24
N ASP A 362 -19.49 -20.92 18.64
CA ASP A 362 -18.03 -21.07 18.55
C ASP A 362 -17.66 -22.01 17.38
N SER A 363 -16.36 -22.08 17.06
CA SER A 363 -15.79 -22.98 16.06
C SER A 363 -15.58 -24.42 16.57
N GLN A 364 -16.03 -24.78 17.77
CA GLN A 364 -15.84 -26.06 18.44
C GLN A 364 -14.38 -26.51 18.55
N GLY A 365 -13.44 -25.57 18.61
CA GLY A 365 -12.00 -25.83 18.65
C GLY A 365 -11.35 -26.02 17.28
N VAL A 366 -12.12 -25.86 16.19
CA VAL A 366 -11.56 -25.84 14.84
C VAL A 366 -10.74 -24.58 14.65
N CYS A 367 -9.47 -24.73 14.26
CA CYS A 367 -8.58 -23.62 13.96
C CYS A 367 -8.23 -23.63 12.48
N PHE A 368 -8.22 -22.45 11.85
CA PHE A 368 -7.69 -22.27 10.51
C PHE A 368 -6.35 -21.54 10.56
N ILE A 369 -5.32 -22.13 9.94
CA ILE A 369 -3.99 -21.55 9.81
C ILE A 369 -3.82 -21.05 8.38
N PRO A 370 -3.67 -19.72 8.15
CA PRO A 370 -3.60 -19.17 6.81
C PRO A 370 -2.19 -19.24 6.20
N GLY A 371 -1.95 -20.21 5.33
CA GLY A 371 -0.69 -20.42 4.59
C GLY A 371 -0.90 -20.69 3.09
N LEU A 372 -1.77 -19.91 2.43
CA LEU A 372 -2.10 -20.10 1.00
C LEU A 372 -1.11 -19.43 0.04
N GLN A 373 -0.40 -18.41 0.49
CA GLN A 373 0.68 -17.76 -0.23
C GLN A 373 1.93 -17.72 0.65
N VAL A 374 3.08 -17.90 0.01
CA VAL A 374 4.42 -17.78 0.62
C VAL A 374 4.50 -16.45 1.36
N SER A 375 4.65 -16.52 2.68
CA SER A 375 4.93 -15.37 3.52
C SER A 375 6.46 -15.26 3.69
N GLY A 376 6.99 -14.03 3.74
CA GLY A 376 8.44 -13.82 3.85
C GLY A 376 9.07 -14.39 5.12
N ASP A 377 8.27 -14.66 6.16
CA ASP A 377 8.76 -15.13 7.47
C ASP A 377 8.91 -16.66 7.52
N ASP A 378 8.06 -17.41 6.81
CA ASP A 378 8.20 -18.86 6.60
C ASP A 378 7.66 -19.25 5.21
N PRO A 379 8.55 -19.57 4.25
CA PRO A 379 8.13 -19.95 2.91
C PRO A 379 7.49 -21.34 2.83
N TYR A 380 7.53 -22.10 3.93
CA TYR A 380 6.99 -23.46 4.04
C TYR A 380 5.66 -23.52 4.83
N LEU A 381 5.14 -22.37 5.27
CA LEU A 381 3.85 -22.34 5.96
C LEU A 381 2.71 -22.70 4.99
N CYS A 382 2.03 -23.80 5.26
CA CYS A 382 0.87 -24.26 4.48
C CYS A 382 -0.45 -23.95 5.19
N ALA A 383 -1.51 -23.76 4.40
CA ALA A 383 -2.85 -23.60 4.94
C ALA A 383 -3.35 -24.91 5.55
N SER A 384 -3.92 -24.87 6.75
CA SER A 384 -4.41 -26.07 7.44
C SER A 384 -5.65 -25.81 8.30
N PHE A 385 -6.49 -26.83 8.42
CA PHE A 385 -7.52 -26.91 9.46
C PHE A 385 -7.08 -27.92 10.52
N THR A 386 -7.16 -27.54 11.78
CA THR A 386 -6.91 -28.43 12.93
C THR A 386 -8.13 -28.46 13.85
N GLY A 387 -8.24 -29.49 14.69
CA GLY A 387 -9.35 -29.60 15.66
C GLY A 387 -10.69 -30.07 15.07
N LEU A 388 -10.70 -30.68 13.88
CA LEU A 388 -11.91 -31.22 13.26
C LEU A 388 -12.52 -32.37 14.09
N LYS A 389 -13.85 -32.39 14.19
CA LYS A 389 -14.65 -33.39 14.89
C LYS A 389 -15.73 -33.96 13.95
N PRO A 390 -16.32 -35.13 14.24
CA PRO A 390 -17.47 -35.63 13.46
C PRO A 390 -18.66 -34.67 13.43
N SER A 391 -18.80 -33.79 14.42
CA SER A 391 -19.82 -32.73 14.49
C SER A 391 -19.49 -31.48 13.68
N THR A 392 -18.26 -31.34 13.19
CA THR A 392 -17.81 -30.17 12.44
C THR A 392 -18.59 -30.06 11.13
N ASN A 393 -19.16 -28.88 10.90
CA ASN A 393 -19.88 -28.55 9.68
C ASN A 393 -19.28 -27.30 9.03
N ARG A 394 -19.83 -26.95 7.87
CA ARG A 394 -19.42 -25.80 7.05
C ARG A 394 -19.36 -24.47 7.83
N ASN A 395 -20.30 -24.20 8.73
CA ASN A 395 -20.33 -22.96 9.50
C ASN A 395 -19.14 -22.87 10.47
N HIS A 396 -18.72 -23.98 11.05
CA HIS A 396 -17.53 -24.03 11.91
C HIS A 396 -16.25 -23.72 11.11
N LEU A 397 -16.14 -24.24 9.88
CA LEU A 397 -15.00 -23.97 9.00
C LEU A 397 -14.95 -22.49 8.60
N VAL A 398 -16.08 -21.93 8.17
CA VAL A 398 -16.20 -20.51 7.82
C VAL A 398 -15.87 -19.63 9.02
N ARG A 399 -16.43 -19.92 10.19
CA ARG A 399 -16.12 -19.19 11.40
C ARG A 399 -14.64 -19.26 11.76
N ALA A 400 -14.01 -20.43 11.71
CA ALA A 400 -12.58 -20.58 11.99
C ALA A 400 -11.69 -19.73 11.04
N ILE A 401 -12.08 -19.62 9.76
CA ILE A 401 -11.41 -18.73 8.80
C ILE A 401 -11.55 -17.26 9.24
N LEU A 402 -12.75 -16.80 9.58
CA LEU A 402 -12.96 -15.40 10.00
C LEU A 402 -12.30 -15.09 11.37
N GLU A 403 -12.38 -16.01 12.34
CA GLU A 403 -11.71 -15.90 13.63
C GLU A 403 -10.19 -15.78 13.45
N SER A 404 -9.58 -16.54 12.52
CA SER A 404 -8.15 -16.45 12.22
C SER A 404 -7.72 -15.05 11.76
N VAL A 405 -8.59 -14.32 11.05
CA VAL A 405 -8.33 -12.94 10.64
C VAL A 405 -8.31 -12.02 11.85
N ALA A 406 -9.32 -12.12 12.73
CA ALA A 406 -9.41 -11.30 13.94
C ALA A 406 -8.26 -11.60 14.92
N PHE A 407 -7.87 -12.86 15.10
CA PHE A 407 -6.72 -13.24 15.93
C PHE A 407 -5.40 -12.68 15.39
N ARG A 408 -5.20 -12.70 14.06
CA ARG A 408 -3.99 -12.12 13.46
C ARG A 408 -3.95 -10.60 13.57
N ASN A 409 -5.09 -9.93 13.45
CA ASN A 409 -5.22 -8.52 13.75
C ASN A 409 -4.78 -8.22 15.18
N LYS A 410 -5.26 -9.01 16.16
CA LYS A 410 -4.87 -8.87 17.56
C LYS A 410 -3.37 -9.10 17.79
N VAL A 411 -2.80 -10.17 17.25
CA VAL A 411 -1.35 -10.45 17.38
C VAL A 411 -0.52 -9.29 16.83
N LEU A 412 -0.85 -8.78 15.65
CA LEU A 412 -0.11 -7.66 15.06
C LEU A 412 -0.31 -6.36 15.84
N TYR A 413 -1.53 -6.10 16.31
CA TYR A 413 -1.81 -4.96 17.18
C TYR A 413 -0.98 -5.00 18.47
N ASP A 414 -0.85 -6.15 19.12
CA ASP A 414 -0.03 -6.29 20.34
C ASP A 414 1.46 -6.07 20.06
N ILE A 415 1.96 -6.52 18.89
CA ILE A 415 3.32 -6.20 18.43
C ILE A 415 3.49 -4.69 18.24
N ILE A 416 2.51 -4.03 17.64
CA ILE A 416 2.51 -2.58 17.43
C ILE A 416 2.52 -1.85 18.77
N VAL A 417 1.62 -2.17 19.70
CA VAL A 417 1.56 -1.55 21.04
C VAL A 417 2.88 -1.71 21.78
N LYS A 418 3.50 -2.89 21.69
CA LYS A 418 4.77 -3.17 22.37
C LYS A 418 5.96 -2.42 21.77
N LYS A 419 5.96 -2.14 20.46
CA LYS A 419 7.10 -1.57 19.75
C LYS A 419 6.97 -0.08 19.46
N VAL A 420 5.77 0.36 19.14
CA VAL A 420 5.42 1.75 18.85
C VAL A 420 5.01 2.37 20.19
N HIS A 421 5.97 3.00 20.86
CA HIS A 421 5.82 3.60 22.19
C HIS A 421 5.04 4.94 22.15
N ILE A 422 3.97 4.98 21.35
CA ILE A 422 3.06 6.13 21.19
C ILE A 422 1.64 5.66 21.54
N PRO A 423 0.87 6.45 22.31
CA PRO A 423 -0.53 6.13 22.58
C PRO A 423 -1.34 6.01 21.30
N LEU A 424 -1.92 4.82 21.07
CA LEU A 424 -2.79 4.57 19.92
C LEU A 424 -4.16 5.20 20.16
N ARG A 425 -4.65 6.00 19.20
CA ARG A 425 -5.78 6.92 19.36
C ARG A 425 -7.06 6.43 18.69
N THR A 426 -7.03 6.38 17.36
CA THR A 426 -8.21 6.10 16.54
C THR A 426 -7.85 5.03 15.55
N ILE A 427 -8.69 4.00 15.44
CA ILE A 427 -8.52 2.91 14.49
C ILE A 427 -9.60 3.05 13.45
N ARG A 428 -9.18 3.17 12.19
CA ARG A 428 -10.06 3.24 11.03
C ARG A 428 -9.81 2.03 10.17
N ALA A 429 -10.87 1.43 9.63
CA ALA A 429 -10.74 0.22 8.84
C ALA A 429 -11.40 0.35 7.47
N ASP A 430 -10.67 -0.07 6.45
CA ASP A 430 -11.10 -0.07 5.06
C ASP A 430 -10.76 -1.40 4.36
N GLY A 431 -11.13 -1.51 3.08
CA GLY A 431 -10.93 -2.70 2.27
C GLY A 431 -12.13 -3.66 2.27
N GLY A 432 -12.17 -4.56 1.30
CA GLY A 432 -13.36 -5.39 1.05
C GLY A 432 -13.74 -6.30 2.23
N VAL A 433 -12.76 -6.75 3.01
CA VAL A 433 -13.00 -7.64 4.16
C VAL A 433 -13.59 -6.89 5.35
N SER A 434 -13.42 -5.57 5.45
CA SER A 434 -14.04 -4.76 6.51
C SER A 434 -15.57 -4.67 6.40
N ASN A 435 -16.15 -5.14 5.29
CA ASN A 435 -17.60 -5.30 5.16
C ASN A 435 -18.15 -6.48 5.97
N ASN A 436 -17.29 -7.42 6.42
CA ASN A 436 -17.72 -8.52 7.27
C ASN A 436 -17.82 -8.03 8.73
N SER A 437 -19.05 -7.87 9.21
CA SER A 437 -19.34 -7.35 10.57
C SER A 437 -18.81 -8.25 11.69
N PHE A 438 -18.74 -9.57 11.49
CA PHE A 438 -18.18 -10.50 12.46
C PHE A 438 -16.68 -10.26 12.68
N ILE A 439 -15.89 -10.12 11.60
CA ILE A 439 -14.45 -9.80 11.70
C ILE A 439 -14.25 -8.45 12.39
N MET A 440 -15.02 -7.45 12.00
CA MET A 440 -14.92 -6.09 12.55
C MET A 440 -15.23 -6.05 14.04
N GLN A 441 -16.33 -6.67 14.46
CA GLN A 441 -16.76 -6.71 15.86
C GLN A 441 -15.75 -7.50 16.71
N MET A 442 -15.38 -8.70 16.28
CA MET A 442 -14.41 -9.53 17.02
C MET A 442 -13.03 -8.88 17.09
N THR A 443 -12.59 -8.19 16.03
CA THR A 443 -11.33 -7.42 16.07
C THR A 443 -11.42 -6.30 17.11
N SER A 444 -12.54 -5.54 17.15
CA SER A 444 -12.80 -4.49 18.14
C SER A 444 -12.79 -5.03 19.58
N ASP A 445 -13.45 -6.17 19.80
CA ASP A 445 -13.50 -6.84 21.11
C ASP A 445 -12.08 -7.28 21.57
N LEU A 446 -11.33 -7.98 20.71
CA LEU A 446 -10.00 -8.50 21.02
C LEU A 446 -8.97 -7.41 21.34
N ILE A 447 -8.99 -6.30 20.61
CA ILE A 447 -8.05 -5.18 20.84
C ILE A 447 -8.55 -4.19 21.88
N ASN A 448 -9.82 -4.34 22.31
CA ASN A 448 -10.53 -3.45 23.21
C ASN A 448 -10.44 -1.97 22.79
N LYS A 449 -10.75 -1.70 21.51
CA LYS A 449 -10.77 -0.34 20.94
C LYS A 449 -11.90 -0.21 19.92
N LYS A 450 -12.49 0.98 19.90
CA LYS A 450 -13.41 1.38 18.85
C LYS A 450 -12.73 1.37 17.47
N ILE A 451 -13.43 0.83 16.48
CA ILE A 451 -13.03 0.85 15.07
C ILE A 451 -14.08 1.60 14.25
N GLU A 452 -13.64 2.60 13.47
CA GLU A 452 -14.50 3.35 12.56
C GLU A 452 -14.36 2.81 11.13
N LYS A 453 -15.49 2.53 10.48
CA LYS A 453 -15.57 2.21 9.05
C LYS A 453 -16.11 3.42 8.29
N PRO A 454 -15.44 3.89 7.23
CA PRO A 454 -15.90 5.04 6.49
C PRO A 454 -17.07 4.73 5.55
N ALA A 455 -17.82 5.77 5.15
CA ALA A 455 -18.86 5.66 4.13
C ALA A 455 -18.33 5.69 2.69
N ASN A 456 -17.16 6.29 2.48
CA ASN A 456 -16.47 6.24 1.19
C ASN A 456 -15.61 4.98 1.16
N VAL A 457 -15.80 4.12 0.17
CA VAL A 457 -15.10 2.83 0.09
C VAL A 457 -13.66 2.93 -0.43
N ASP A 458 -13.29 4.03 -1.07
CA ASP A 458 -12.01 4.17 -1.81
C ASP A 458 -11.09 5.24 -1.23
N MET A 459 -10.55 4.96 -0.05
CA MET A 459 -9.71 5.89 0.69
C MET A 459 -8.40 6.24 -0.01
N SER A 460 -7.82 5.32 -0.78
CA SER A 460 -6.61 5.60 -1.57
C SER A 460 -6.88 6.67 -2.65
N SER A 461 -8.03 6.63 -3.33
CA SER A 461 -8.40 7.67 -4.29
C SER A 461 -8.72 9.00 -3.59
N LEU A 462 -9.46 8.95 -2.47
CA LEU A 462 -9.82 10.15 -1.71
C LEU A 462 -8.58 10.85 -1.14
N GLY A 463 -7.61 10.10 -0.62
CA GLY A 463 -6.35 10.64 -0.11
C GLY A 463 -5.54 11.38 -1.17
N ALA A 464 -5.43 10.79 -2.37
CA ALA A 464 -4.73 11.42 -3.48
C ALA A 464 -5.46 12.70 -3.94
N ALA A 465 -6.80 12.66 -3.99
CA ALA A 465 -7.59 13.85 -4.27
C ALA A 465 -7.37 14.93 -3.20
N PHE A 466 -7.41 14.59 -1.91
CA PHE A 466 -7.15 15.52 -0.82
C PHE A 466 -5.76 16.16 -0.91
N LEU A 467 -4.71 15.37 -1.16
CA LEU A 467 -3.36 15.88 -1.35
C LEU A 467 -3.26 16.82 -2.57
N ALA A 468 -3.87 16.45 -3.69
CA ALA A 468 -3.92 17.29 -4.90
C ALA A 468 -4.75 18.58 -4.67
N GLY A 469 -5.83 18.47 -3.92
CA GLY A 469 -6.71 19.57 -3.58
C GLY A 469 -6.07 20.56 -2.60
N LEU A 470 -5.22 20.11 -1.69
CA LEU A 470 -4.41 21.00 -0.85
C LEU A 470 -3.37 21.76 -1.70
N ALA A 471 -2.62 21.07 -2.57
CA ALA A 471 -1.62 21.69 -3.43
C ALA A 471 -2.21 22.70 -4.44
N SER A 472 -3.43 22.45 -4.93
CA SER A 472 -4.14 23.36 -5.86
C SER A 472 -4.94 24.46 -5.17
N GLY A 473 -5.03 24.46 -3.83
CA GLY A 473 -5.89 25.39 -3.08
C GLY A 473 -7.40 25.11 -3.21
N PHE A 474 -7.78 23.93 -3.69
CA PHE A 474 -9.17 23.48 -3.74
C PHE A 474 -9.76 23.30 -2.34
N TRP A 475 -8.98 22.72 -1.43
CA TRP A 475 -9.21 22.72 0.02
C TRP A 475 -8.11 23.49 0.73
N THR A 476 -8.42 24.08 1.89
CA THR A 476 -7.52 25.00 2.59
C THR A 476 -6.52 24.28 3.49
N ASP A 477 -6.98 23.28 4.23
CA ASP A 477 -6.18 22.64 5.27
C ASP A 477 -6.77 21.29 5.74
N LYS A 478 -5.97 20.56 6.54
CA LYS A 478 -6.35 19.28 7.14
C LYS A 478 -7.58 19.37 8.07
N LYS A 479 -7.86 20.53 8.69
CA LYS A 479 -9.06 20.70 9.54
C LYS A 479 -10.32 20.72 8.67
N GLN A 480 -10.27 21.32 7.48
CA GLN A 480 -11.35 21.25 6.52
C GLN A 480 -11.60 19.81 6.08
N LEU A 481 -10.54 19.06 5.71
CA LEU A 481 -10.67 17.68 5.26
C LEU A 481 -11.33 16.77 6.31
N LYS A 482 -10.97 16.93 7.58
CA LYS A 482 -11.59 16.18 8.69
C LYS A 482 -13.11 16.37 8.78
N LYS A 483 -13.62 17.57 8.45
CA LYS A 483 -15.07 17.86 8.45
C LYS A 483 -15.81 17.19 7.28
N LEU A 484 -15.08 16.81 6.23
CA LEU A 484 -15.64 16.15 5.05
C LEU A 484 -15.71 14.63 5.20
N ARG A 485 -14.89 14.05 6.08
CA ARG A 485 -14.89 12.60 6.36
C ARG A 485 -16.25 12.16 6.91
N ARG A 486 -16.79 11.07 6.35
CA ARG A 486 -18.05 10.46 6.76
C ARG A 486 -17.80 9.05 7.28
N VAL A 487 -18.38 8.74 8.44
CA VAL A 487 -18.34 7.42 9.07
C VAL A 487 -19.64 6.70 8.74
N GLU A 488 -19.55 5.46 8.27
CA GLU A 488 -20.71 4.59 7.98
C GLU A 488 -21.11 3.80 9.23
N ALA A 489 -20.12 3.15 9.84
CA ALA A 489 -20.33 2.28 10.97
C ALA A 489 -19.22 2.47 12.01
N VAL A 490 -19.59 2.22 13.26
CA VAL A 490 -18.68 2.21 14.40
C VAL A 490 -18.86 0.88 15.11
N PHE A 491 -17.75 0.16 15.28
CA PHE A 491 -17.69 -1.06 16.07
C PHE A 491 -17.06 -0.70 17.41
N GLU A 492 -17.84 -0.84 18.49
CA GLU A 492 -17.36 -0.66 19.86
C GLU A 492 -17.18 -2.04 20.50
N PRO A 493 -16.23 -2.23 21.43
CA PRO A 493 -16.08 -3.49 22.15
C PRO A 493 -17.40 -3.87 22.86
N GLN A 494 -17.93 -5.04 22.57
CA GLN A 494 -19.17 -5.58 23.13
C GLN A 494 -18.92 -6.75 24.09
N LYS A 495 -17.75 -7.39 24.00
CA LYS A 495 -17.35 -8.54 24.82
C LYS A 495 -15.98 -8.34 25.43
N ASP A 496 -15.73 -9.03 26.55
CA ASP A 496 -14.38 -9.06 27.11
C ASP A 496 -13.47 -9.89 26.19
N SER A 497 -12.28 -9.37 25.90
CA SER A 497 -11.23 -10.09 25.18
C SER A 497 -10.91 -11.47 25.81
N GLU A 498 -11.09 -11.61 27.12
CA GLU A 498 -10.89 -12.87 27.85
C GLU A 498 -11.86 -13.98 27.43
N GLU A 499 -13.04 -13.65 26.92
CA GLU A 499 -13.99 -14.64 26.38
C GLU A 499 -13.42 -15.37 25.16
N TYR A 500 -12.56 -14.71 24.40
CA TYR A 500 -11.90 -15.27 23.21
C TYR A 500 -10.60 -15.98 23.52
N ARG A 501 -10.05 -15.81 24.74
CA ARG A 501 -8.72 -16.31 25.11
C ARG A 501 -8.56 -17.82 24.88
N PRO A 502 -9.51 -18.70 25.25
CA PRO A 502 -9.36 -20.14 24.97
C PRO A 502 -9.23 -20.46 23.48
N ALA A 503 -10.02 -19.80 22.62
CA ALA A 503 -9.97 -20.01 21.18
C ALA A 503 -8.68 -19.43 20.57
N MET A 504 -8.26 -18.25 21.03
CA MET A 504 -7.03 -17.61 20.59
C MET A 504 -5.78 -18.39 21.02
N ASP A 505 -5.74 -18.92 22.25
CA ASP A 505 -4.64 -19.73 22.76
C ASP A 505 -4.51 -21.05 21.97
N ALA A 506 -5.64 -21.70 21.68
CA ALA A 506 -5.67 -22.89 20.81
C ALA A 506 -5.16 -22.57 19.39
N TRP A 507 -5.60 -21.43 18.82
CA TRP A 507 -5.14 -20.98 17.51
C TRP A 507 -3.64 -20.65 17.50
N LEU A 508 -3.12 -19.95 18.52
CA LEU A 508 -1.68 -19.68 18.68
C LEU A 508 -0.87 -20.96 18.84
N GLN A 509 -1.40 -21.96 19.55
CA GLN A 509 -0.77 -23.26 19.65
C GLN A 509 -0.75 -23.97 18.29
N ALA A 510 -1.85 -23.96 17.54
CA ALA A 510 -1.90 -24.53 16.19
C ALA A 510 -0.92 -23.83 15.23
N MET A 511 -0.81 -22.50 15.28
CA MET A 511 0.18 -21.72 14.52
C MET A 511 1.62 -22.18 14.80
N LYS A 512 1.97 -22.46 16.06
CA LYS A 512 3.32 -22.91 16.45
C LYS A 512 3.70 -24.30 15.93
N HIS A 513 2.72 -25.17 15.67
CA HIS A 513 2.94 -26.54 15.17
C HIS A 513 2.80 -26.66 13.64
N SER A 514 2.48 -25.55 12.96
CA SER A 514 2.33 -25.48 11.51
C SER A 514 3.54 -24.98 10.68
N PRO A 515 4.68 -24.51 11.23
CA PRO A 515 5.83 -24.11 10.40
C PRO A 515 6.49 -25.31 9.70
N HIS A 516 7.13 -25.06 8.56
CA HIS A 516 8.04 -25.98 7.88
C HIS A 516 7.43 -27.30 7.35
N TRP A 517 6.28 -27.20 6.66
CA TRP A 517 5.75 -28.29 5.84
C TRP A 517 6.47 -28.37 4.49
#